data_AF-A0A7C3Q775-F1
#
_entry.id   AF-A0A7C3Q775-F1
#
_cell.length_a   1.000
_cell.length_b   1.000
_cell.length_c   1.000
_cell.angle_alpha   90.00
_cell.angle_beta   90.00
_cell.angle_gamma   90.00
#
_symmetry.space_group_name_H-M   'P 1'
#
loop_
_entity.id
_entity.type
_entity.pdbx_description
1 polymer ?
#
loop_
_entity_poly.entity_id
_entity_poly.type
_entity_poly.pdbx_seq_one_letter_code
_entity_poly.pdbx_strand_id
1 'polypeptide(L)'
;MAGTHPSTATHDRFGKEKTMRTSRITPSIEVTIGRETRLYHAFITTAPARLDAPATVTLHTGPFSEVSAMAADPIAFDPARAKSRARLVLVDAIELEWQRARYREGHHLFASADPVLVGTNALQHWLWIRIGSPATDFELVNA
;
A
#
# COMPACT_ATOMS: atom_id res chain seq x y z
N MET A 1 -26.74 -32.06 -58.97
CA MET A 1 -25.76 -33.14 -59.21
C MET A 1 -24.41 -32.60 -58.76
N ALA A 2 -23.78 -33.28 -57.80
CA ALA A 2 -22.39 -33.22 -57.34
C ALA A 2 -21.68 -31.86 -57.12
N GLY A 3 -21.22 -31.65 -55.88
CA GLY A 3 -20.28 -30.60 -55.52
C GLY A 3 -18.82 -31.04 -55.61
N THR A 4 -17.95 -30.07 -55.35
CA THR A 4 -16.49 -30.20 -55.20
C THR A 4 -16.06 -29.47 -53.92
N HIS A 5 -15.43 -30.20 -53.01
CA HIS A 5 -14.71 -29.75 -51.79
C HIS A 5 -13.38 -29.03 -52.16
N PRO A 6 -12.62 -28.30 -51.28
CA PRO A 6 -12.40 -28.61 -49.86
C PRO A 6 -12.11 -27.47 -48.85
N SER A 7 -12.03 -27.94 -47.60
CA SER A 7 -11.57 -27.41 -46.31
C SER A 7 -10.56 -26.26 -46.28
N THR A 8 -10.83 -25.25 -45.44
CA THR A 8 -9.89 -24.73 -44.41
C THR A 8 -10.60 -23.68 -43.55
N ALA A 9 -10.67 -23.91 -42.23
CA ALA A 9 -10.61 -22.89 -41.17
C ALA A 9 -10.94 -23.51 -39.80
N THR A 10 -9.87 -23.92 -39.13
CA THR A 10 -9.56 -23.65 -37.72
C THR A 10 -10.66 -23.87 -36.68
N HIS A 11 -10.54 -25.03 -36.02
CA HIS A 11 -11.13 -25.31 -34.71
C HIS A 11 -10.59 -24.38 -33.61
N ASP A 12 -11.46 -24.24 -32.61
CA ASP A 12 -11.22 -23.75 -31.25
C ASP A 12 -10.92 -22.26 -31.06
N ARG A 13 -12.04 -21.53 -31.01
CA ARG A 13 -12.20 -20.29 -30.26
C ARG A 13 -11.71 -20.53 -28.83
N PHE A 14 -10.56 -19.92 -28.54
CA PHE A 14 -9.92 -19.77 -27.24
C PHE A 14 -10.90 -19.17 -26.20
N GLY A 15 -11.72 -20.02 -25.60
CA GLY A 15 -12.41 -19.75 -24.34
C GLY A 15 -11.40 -19.88 -23.20
N LYS A 16 -10.42 -18.98 -23.13
CA LYS A 16 -9.68 -18.78 -21.89
C LYS A 16 -10.43 -17.73 -21.10
N GLU A 17 -11.33 -18.21 -20.26
CA GLU A 17 -11.79 -17.49 -19.08
C GLU A 17 -10.55 -16.84 -18.45
N LYS A 18 -10.43 -15.52 -18.63
CA LYS A 18 -9.54 -14.71 -17.81
C LYS A 18 -10.12 -14.83 -16.41
N THR A 19 -9.66 -15.82 -15.66
CA THR A 19 -9.72 -15.77 -14.20
C THR A 19 -9.15 -14.41 -13.85
N MET A 20 -10.02 -13.50 -13.43
CA MET A 20 -9.64 -12.18 -12.95
C MET A 20 -8.81 -12.45 -11.69
N ARG A 21 -7.52 -12.70 -11.86
CA ARG A 21 -6.54 -12.44 -10.83
C ARG A 21 -6.65 -10.94 -10.65
N THR A 22 -7.53 -10.52 -9.75
CA THR A 22 -7.50 -9.19 -9.18
C THR A 22 -6.11 -9.08 -8.59
N SER A 23 -5.16 -8.58 -9.39
CA SER A 23 -3.88 -8.14 -8.90
C SER A 23 -4.24 -7.18 -7.78
N ARG A 24 -3.91 -7.53 -6.54
CA ARG A 24 -4.09 -6.65 -5.39
C ARG A 24 -3.12 -5.50 -5.61
N ILE A 25 -3.58 -4.49 -6.37
CA ILE A 25 -2.83 -3.27 -6.62
C ILE A 25 -2.75 -2.57 -5.28
N THR A 26 -1.53 -2.39 -4.77
CA THR A 26 -1.31 -1.61 -3.55
C THR A 26 -1.94 -0.23 -3.76
N PRO A 27 -2.87 0.19 -2.91
CA PRO A 27 -3.56 1.45 -3.09
C PRO A 27 -2.53 2.59 -3.09
N SER A 28 -2.76 3.54 -3.99
CA SER A 28 -1.85 4.66 -4.21
C SER A 28 -2.63 5.96 -4.35
N ILE A 29 -1.91 7.05 -4.16
CA ILE A 29 -2.43 8.39 -4.34
C ILE A 29 -1.34 9.29 -4.94
N GLU A 30 -1.73 10.07 -5.94
CA GLU A 30 -0.91 11.14 -6.47
C GLU A 30 -1.16 12.41 -5.66
N VAL A 31 -0.08 13.04 -5.20
CA VAL A 31 -0.13 14.27 -4.41
C VAL A 31 0.71 15.32 -5.14
N THR A 32 0.08 16.46 -5.42
CA THR A 32 0.74 17.63 -6.02
C THR A 32 0.82 18.75 -4.98
N ILE A 33 2.04 19.21 -4.69
CA ILE A 33 2.30 20.36 -3.82
C ILE A 33 3.13 21.38 -4.62
N GLY A 34 2.56 22.55 -4.84
CA GLY A 34 3.18 23.56 -5.72
C GLY A 34 3.31 23.04 -7.15
N ARG A 35 4.53 22.77 -7.61
CA ARG A 35 4.83 22.23 -8.95
C ARG A 35 5.37 20.80 -8.92
N GLU A 36 5.42 20.18 -7.74
CA GLU A 36 5.96 18.85 -7.56
C GLU A 36 4.82 17.84 -7.40
N THR A 37 4.83 16.81 -8.23
CA THR A 37 3.85 15.72 -8.19
C THR A 37 4.57 14.43 -7.83
N ARG A 38 4.07 13.73 -6.81
CA ARG A 38 4.62 12.46 -6.32
C ARG A 38 3.52 11.40 -6.22
N LEU A 39 3.89 10.17 -6.55
CA LEU A 39 3.04 9.00 -6.39
C LEU A 39 3.41 8.27 -5.11
N TYR A 40 2.45 8.14 -4.21
CA TYR A 40 2.61 7.43 -2.95
C TYR A 40 1.84 6.12 -2.94
N HIS A 41 2.44 5.07 -2.39
CA HIS A 41 1.80 3.78 -2.16
C HIS A 41 1.58 3.55 -0.66
N ALA A 42 0.43 2.97 -0.29
CA ALA A 42 0.06 2.76 1.09
C ALA A 42 0.52 1.39 1.62
N PHE A 43 1.18 1.41 2.78
CA PHE A 43 1.73 0.24 3.44
C PHE A 43 1.47 0.26 4.94
N ILE A 44 1.48 -0.93 5.52
CA ILE A 44 1.44 -1.17 6.96
C ILE A 44 2.82 -1.60 7.41
N THR A 45 3.29 -1.01 8.50
CA THR A 45 4.59 -1.32 9.06
C THR A 45 4.63 -1.32 10.59
N THR A 46 5.50 -2.15 11.14
CA THR A 46 5.92 -2.08 12.55
C THR A 46 7.25 -1.35 12.73
N ALA A 47 7.85 -0.85 11.64
CA ALA A 47 9.05 -0.05 11.71
C ALA A 47 8.78 1.29 12.43
N PRO A 48 9.73 1.80 13.22
CA PRO A 48 9.68 3.14 13.77
C PRO A 48 10.04 4.20 12.72
N ALA A 49 9.52 5.42 12.89
CA ALA A 49 9.65 6.52 11.92
C ALA A 49 11.10 6.90 11.57
N ARG A 50 12.04 6.69 12.48
CA ARG A 50 13.48 6.95 12.26
C ARG A 50 14.12 6.12 11.14
N LEU A 51 13.44 5.07 10.66
CA LEU A 51 13.91 4.21 9.58
C LEU A 51 13.25 4.54 8.24
N ASP A 52 12.35 5.52 8.23
CA ASP A 52 11.57 5.88 7.05
C ASP A 52 12.41 6.66 6.05
N ALA A 53 12.04 6.56 4.77
CA ALA A 53 12.63 7.44 3.77
C ALA A 53 12.12 8.88 3.99
N PRO A 54 12.91 9.91 3.63
CA PRO A 54 12.56 11.31 3.91
C PRO A 54 11.17 11.74 3.45
N ALA A 55 10.64 11.21 2.34
CA ALA A 55 9.32 11.58 1.85
C ALA A 55 8.17 10.75 2.43
N THR A 56 8.44 9.81 3.34
CA THR A 56 7.40 8.96 3.94
C THR A 56 6.44 9.77 4.79
N VAL A 57 5.14 9.54 4.60
CA VAL A 57 4.09 10.18 5.40
C VAL A 57 3.40 9.14 6.27
N THR A 58 3.42 9.32 7.60
CA THR A 58 2.60 8.51 8.51
C THR A 58 1.18 9.07 8.57
N LEU A 59 0.21 8.27 8.13
CA LEU A 59 -1.22 8.62 8.14
C LEU A 59 -1.88 8.28 9.46
N HIS A 60 -1.57 7.09 9.99
CA HIS A 60 -2.15 6.59 11.23
C HIS A 60 -1.12 5.81 12.04
N THR A 61 -1.24 5.88 13.36
CA THR A 61 -0.43 5.11 14.30
C THR A 61 -1.36 4.47 15.33
N GLY A 62 -1.21 3.16 15.51
CA GLY A 62 -2.07 2.41 16.44
C GLY A 62 -1.42 1.11 16.91
N PRO A 63 -2.14 0.33 17.73
CA PRO A 63 -1.74 -1.03 18.07
C PRO A 63 -1.72 -1.91 16.83
N PHE A 64 -0.80 -2.87 16.79
CA PHE A 64 -0.62 -3.78 15.66
C PHE A 64 -1.88 -4.54 15.30
N SER A 65 -2.69 -4.94 16.30
CA SER A 65 -3.99 -5.59 16.10
C SER A 65 -5.00 -4.77 15.28
N GLU A 66 -4.97 -3.45 15.39
CA GLU A 66 -5.82 -2.56 14.60
C GLU A 66 -5.23 -2.35 13.20
N VAL A 67 -3.92 -2.07 13.15
CA VAL A 67 -3.27 -1.71 11.89
C VAL A 67 -3.13 -2.91 10.95
N SER A 68 -2.89 -4.12 11.47
CA SER A 68 -2.78 -5.34 10.65
C SER A 68 -4.08 -5.71 9.95
N ALA A 69 -5.23 -5.31 10.50
CA ALA A 69 -6.53 -5.54 9.88
C ALA A 69 -6.71 -4.78 8.56
N MET A 70 -5.92 -3.72 8.33
CA MET A 70 -5.93 -2.95 7.09
C MET A 70 -5.05 -3.54 5.99
N ALA A 71 -4.40 -4.69 6.21
CA ALA A 71 -3.47 -5.28 5.26
C ALA A 71 -4.19 -6.10 4.20
N ALA A 72 -3.69 -6.04 2.96
CA ALA A 72 -4.25 -6.81 1.84
C ALA A 72 -4.11 -8.32 2.09
N ASP A 73 -2.93 -8.74 2.55
CA ASP A 73 -2.62 -10.13 2.84
C ASP A 73 -2.66 -10.40 4.34
N PRO A 74 -3.19 -11.57 4.77
CA PRO A 74 -3.19 -11.95 6.17
C PRO A 74 -1.78 -11.91 6.75
N ILE A 75 -1.59 -11.11 7.79
CA ILE A 75 -0.31 -10.99 8.48
C ILE A 75 -0.31 -11.94 9.65
N ALA A 76 0.76 -12.73 9.80
CA ALA A 76 0.93 -13.61 10.95
C ALA A 76 0.82 -12.80 12.24
N PHE A 77 -0.24 -13.08 13.00
CA PHE A 77 -0.57 -12.34 14.20
C PHE A 77 -0.15 -13.15 15.42
N ASP A 78 0.82 -12.60 16.16
CA ASP A 78 1.21 -13.10 17.48
C ASP A 78 0.48 -12.23 18.54
N PRO A 79 -0.36 -12.83 19.41
CA PRO A 79 -1.02 -12.10 20.49
C PRO A 79 -0.04 -11.31 21.38
N ALA A 80 1.20 -11.76 21.54
CA ALA A 80 2.23 -11.02 22.27
C ALA A 80 2.62 -9.71 21.59
N ARG A 81 2.45 -9.63 20.26
CA ARG A 81 2.71 -8.43 19.45
C ARG A 81 1.48 -7.58 19.19
N ALA A 82 0.29 -8.00 19.63
CA ALA A 82 -0.98 -7.30 19.39
C ALA A 82 -0.97 -5.82 19.82
N LYS A 83 -0.29 -5.53 20.92
CA LYS A 83 -0.14 -4.17 21.50
C LYS A 83 1.09 -3.42 20.99
N SER A 84 1.93 -4.06 20.18
CA SER A 84 3.09 -3.39 19.61
C SER A 84 2.65 -2.25 18.68
N ARG A 85 3.47 -1.21 18.57
CA ARG A 85 3.14 -0.04 17.77
C ARG A 85 3.29 -0.38 16.28
N ALA A 86 2.26 -0.04 15.51
CA ALA A 86 2.24 -0.18 14.06
C ALA A 86 1.70 1.10 13.41
N ARG A 87 1.94 1.24 12.11
CA ARG A 87 1.63 2.46 11.37
C ARG A 87 1.10 2.15 9.97
N LEU A 88 0.13 2.96 9.54
CA LEU A 88 -0.23 3.10 8.14
C LEU A 88 0.59 4.26 7.56
N VAL A 89 1.37 3.97 6.52
CA VAL A 89 2.29 4.92 5.90
C VAL A 89 2.07 5.02 4.41
N LEU A 90 2.34 6.20 3.86
CA LEU A 90 2.49 6.46 2.44
C LEU A 90 3.97 6.53 2.11
N VAL A 91 4.40 5.71 1.16
CA VAL A 91 5.80 5.64 0.71
C VAL A 91 5.89 6.09 -0.73
N ASP A 92 6.79 7.02 -1.01
CA ASP A 92 7.06 7.54 -2.35
C ASP A 92 7.53 6.42 -3.27
N ALA A 93 7.00 6.36 -4.50
CA ALA A 93 7.34 5.32 -5.46
C ALA A 93 8.84 5.27 -5.80
N ILE A 94 9.55 6.40 -5.74
CA ILE A 94 10.99 6.49 -6.00
C ILE A 94 11.79 5.89 -4.83
N GLU A 95 11.32 6.07 -3.59
CA GLU A 95 12.02 5.61 -2.38
C GLU A 95 11.61 4.19 -1.94
N LEU A 96 10.58 3.63 -2.57
CA LEU A 96 9.92 2.40 -2.14
C LEU A 96 10.88 1.20 -2.00
N GLU A 97 11.75 0.98 -2.98
CA GLU A 97 12.67 -0.16 -2.96
C GLU A 97 13.74 -0.01 -1.86
N TRP A 98 14.24 1.21 -1.67
CA TRP A 98 15.16 1.51 -0.57
C TRP A 98 14.49 1.28 0.79
N GLN A 99 13.28 1.78 0.98
CA GLN A 99 12.55 1.66 2.24
C GLN A 99 12.21 0.21 2.55
N ARG A 100 11.80 -0.55 1.54
CA ARG A 100 11.56 -1.98 1.64
C ARG A 100 12.82 -2.73 2.09
N ALA A 101 13.97 -2.41 1.52
CA ALA A 101 15.24 -3.01 1.92
C ALA A 101 15.60 -2.64 3.37
N ARG A 102 15.44 -1.36 3.73
CA ARG A 102 15.77 -0.84 5.06
C ARG A 102 14.92 -1.46 6.17
N TYR A 103 13.61 -1.61 5.95
CA TYR A 103 12.73 -2.28 6.91
C TYR A 103 13.01 -3.78 7.01
N ARG A 104 13.35 -4.42 5.90
CA ARG A 104 13.70 -5.85 5.88
C ARG A 104 14.96 -6.13 6.69
N GLU A 105 15.98 -5.28 6.58
CA GLU A 105 17.21 -5.36 7.38
C GLU A 105 16.90 -5.28 8.88
N GLY A 106 15.93 -4.45 9.29
CA GLY A 106 15.47 -4.34 10.67
C GLY A 106 14.45 -5.41 11.10
N HIS A 107 14.15 -6.40 10.26
CA HIS A 107 13.09 -7.40 10.47
C HIS A 107 11.70 -6.78 10.81
N HIS A 108 11.44 -5.60 10.26
CA HIS A 108 10.16 -4.94 10.42
C HIS A 108 9.17 -5.44 9.37
N LEU A 109 7.91 -5.49 9.78
CA LEU A 109 6.82 -5.78 8.86
C LEU A 109 6.70 -4.66 7.84
N PHE A 110 6.49 -5.01 6.57
CA PHE A 110 6.16 -4.07 5.51
C PHE A 110 5.22 -4.74 4.51
N ALA A 111 3.92 -4.52 4.69
CA ALA A 111 2.85 -5.17 3.93
C ALA A 111 1.99 -4.13 3.20
N SER A 112 1.50 -4.47 2.01
CA SER A 112 0.59 -3.59 1.26
C SER A 112 -0.72 -3.41 2.01
N ALA A 113 -1.25 -2.18 2.02
CA ALA A 113 -2.59 -1.93 2.52
C ALA A 113 -3.66 -2.56 1.60
N ASP A 114 -4.78 -2.96 2.18
CA ASP A 114 -5.93 -3.50 1.44
C ASP A 114 -6.64 -2.36 0.69
N PRO A 115 -6.86 -2.46 -0.63
CA PRO A 115 -7.47 -1.38 -1.40
C PRO A 115 -8.98 -1.20 -1.16
N VAL A 116 -9.66 -2.19 -0.56
CA VAL A 116 -11.08 -2.09 -0.18
C VAL A 116 -11.21 -1.30 1.13
N LEU A 117 -10.32 -1.55 2.09
CA LEU A 117 -10.29 -0.84 3.38
C LEU A 117 -9.59 0.51 3.30
N VAL A 118 -8.50 0.59 2.55
CA VAL A 118 -7.63 1.76 2.38
C VAL A 118 -7.64 2.21 0.92
N GLY A 119 -8.83 2.47 0.40
CA GLY A 119 -9.01 3.03 -0.95
C GLY A 119 -8.62 4.51 -1.05
N THR A 120 -8.69 5.07 -2.25
CA THR A 120 -8.29 6.46 -2.54
C THR A 120 -9.02 7.49 -1.66
N ASN A 121 -10.32 7.32 -1.43
CA ASN A 121 -11.10 8.24 -0.57
C ASN A 121 -10.62 8.19 0.89
N ALA A 122 -10.27 7.00 1.40
CA ALA A 122 -9.72 6.85 2.74
C ALA A 122 -8.35 7.54 2.82
N LEU A 123 -7.47 7.31 1.84
CA LEU A 123 -6.16 7.96 1.79
C LEU A 123 -6.26 9.50 1.76
N GLN A 124 -7.18 10.05 0.95
CA GLN A 124 -7.43 11.49 0.91
C GLN A 124 -7.92 12.00 2.27
N HIS A 125 -8.87 11.30 2.90
CA HIS A 125 -9.39 11.68 4.20
C HIS A 125 -8.30 11.69 5.28
N TRP A 126 -7.49 10.63 5.35
CA TRP A 126 -6.38 10.54 6.31
C TRP A 126 -5.31 11.61 6.08
N LEU A 127 -4.99 11.91 4.82
CA LEU A 127 -4.11 13.03 4.47
C LEU A 127 -4.69 14.36 4.92
N TRP A 128 -5.99 14.58 4.72
CA TRP A 128 -6.65 15.82 5.15
C TRP A 128 -6.63 15.99 6.67
N ILE A 129 -6.92 14.92 7.42
CA ILE A 129 -6.78 14.90 8.88
C ILE A 129 -5.35 15.23 9.27
N ARG A 130 -4.35 14.64 8.60
CA ARG A 130 -2.94 14.86 8.94
C ARG A 130 -2.47 16.29 8.66
N ILE A 131 -2.98 16.92 7.60
CA ILE A 131 -2.68 18.32 7.30
C ILE A 131 -3.39 19.25 8.28
N GLY A 132 -4.66 18.95 8.59
CA GLY A 132 -5.48 19.75 9.51
C GLY A 132 -5.18 19.55 10.99
N SER A 133 -4.54 18.43 11.35
CA SER A 133 -4.04 18.15 12.70
C SER A 133 -2.56 18.50 12.72
N PRO A 134 -2.16 19.68 13.24
CA PRO A 134 -0.74 19.96 13.39
C PRO A 134 -0.15 18.82 14.22
N ALA A 135 0.78 18.09 13.60
CA ALA A 135 1.58 17.12 14.32
C ALA A 135 2.15 17.85 15.54
N THR A 136 1.97 17.29 16.72
CA THR A 136 2.59 17.74 17.98
C THR A 136 4.11 17.52 17.91
N ASP A 137 4.75 18.10 16.90
CA ASP A 137 6.13 17.86 16.46
C ASP A 137 6.89 19.19 16.33
N PHE A 138 6.35 20.25 16.92
CA PHE A 138 7.06 21.49 17.21
C PHE A 138 7.52 21.60 18.68
N GLU A 139 7.21 20.61 19.53
CA GLU A 139 7.49 20.69 20.97
C GLU A 139 8.89 20.23 21.39
N LEU A 140 9.82 20.04 20.45
CA LEU A 140 11.21 19.63 20.75
C LEU A 140 12.29 20.58 20.21
N VAL A 141 11.94 21.80 19.81
CA VAL A 141 12.93 22.80 19.36
C VAL A 141 13.33 23.79 20.47
N ASN A 142 12.71 23.78 21.66
CA ASN A 142 12.99 24.76 22.72
C ASN A 142 13.02 24.21 24.16
N ALA A 143 13.44 22.96 24.39
CA ALA A 143 13.69 22.44 25.74
C ALA A 143 15.17 22.21 26.00
#